data_AF-W2S604-F1
#
_entry.id   AF-W2S604-F1
#
_cell.length_a   1.000
_cell.length_b   1.000
_cell.length_c   1.000
_cell.angle_alpha   90.00
_cell.angle_beta   90.00
_cell.angle_gamma   90.00
#
_symmetry.space_group_name_H-M   'P 1'
#
loop_
_entity.id
_entity.type
_entity.pdbx_description
1 polymer ?
#
loop_
_entity_poly.entity_id
_entity_poly.type
_entity_poly.pdbx_seq_one_letter_code
_entity_poly.pdbx_strand_id
1 'polypeptide(L)'
;MSTRVINDYTPKVSAGEPYRSPGLFCANVVDSGSPPIDGTYFWPLGNGSELWVNAPGATCPTRWAVRLTYGINTVAPDQYVYTDSGASVDRSAIGTPNSLYSFRPGFDDSLQKLMMVADSQVIDTTHCVPVMRSNPVSCRRGGNLEFGTNTLVAISDEGACFANNTMVVDIQTEPAMSKGLCTGSEVGQSTAVIGASGSYAAWLALAIGDEDNFNAIHESSQPGKPSAEYVVTCDYDVRNAYAFYEVTLSTQATLNGTTLRLVAAQGDNRCERPPSYGADLSGLLAEVAASSWQLLNENAGNDGWFDTLAQFAWHNVERKKRTMFAFNNSRNGLEDVLGLTAALVGAYMNSSLVPVPAKAIVANMRIGSGRAWAIAFVAPPLFTAIAIAVLLWKLSNGAESRLVEDLIVAPSGTEGQSRYVLVDREPRM
;
A
#
# COMPACT_ATOMS: atom_id res chain seq x y z
N MET A 1 -15.65 29.05 5.30
CA MET A 1 -14.62 28.29 4.55
C MET A 1 -15.24 27.94 3.21
N SER A 2 -14.65 28.34 2.09
CA SER A 2 -15.14 27.99 0.74
C SER A 2 -14.26 26.91 0.17
N THR A 3 -14.83 25.91 -0.50
CA THR A 3 -14.05 24.91 -1.23
C THR A 3 -13.96 25.26 -2.71
N ARG A 4 -12.88 24.83 -3.35
CA ARG A 4 -12.72 24.86 -4.81
C ARG A 4 -12.43 23.45 -5.29
N VAL A 5 -13.10 23.07 -6.37
CA VAL A 5 -12.78 21.84 -7.09
C VAL A 5 -11.70 22.15 -8.13
N ILE A 6 -10.63 21.36 -8.12
CA ILE A 6 -9.59 21.37 -9.15
C ILE A 6 -9.81 20.13 -10.01
N ASN A 7 -10.17 20.36 -11.27
CA ASN A 7 -10.43 19.29 -12.26
C ASN A 7 -9.18 18.90 -13.07
N ASP A 8 -8.12 19.71 -13.02
CA ASP A 8 -6.88 19.47 -13.80
C ASP A 8 -5.88 18.56 -13.06
N TYR A 9 -6.26 18.01 -11.91
CA TYR A 9 -5.46 17.03 -11.17
C TYR A 9 -5.58 15.68 -11.88
N THR A 10 -4.47 15.17 -12.42
CA THR A 10 -4.44 13.93 -13.21
C THR A 10 -3.32 13.01 -12.71
N PRO A 11 -3.53 12.28 -11.61
CA PRO A 11 -2.54 11.34 -11.12
C PRO A 11 -2.38 10.17 -12.06
N LYS A 12 -1.25 9.48 -11.92
CA LYS A 12 -0.94 8.27 -12.68
C LYS A 12 -0.89 7.04 -11.77
N VAL A 13 -1.33 5.94 -12.34
CA VAL A 13 -1.45 4.65 -11.66
C VAL A 13 -0.97 3.55 -12.61
N SER A 14 -0.63 2.40 -12.05
CA SER A 14 -0.27 1.21 -12.81
C SER A 14 -1.44 0.77 -13.70
N ALA A 15 -1.19 0.55 -14.99
CA ALA A 15 -2.20 0.14 -15.97
C ALA A 15 -2.72 -1.28 -15.77
N GLY A 16 -1.95 -2.15 -15.11
CA GLY A 16 -2.33 -3.57 -14.99
C GLY A 16 -1.83 -4.46 -16.13
N GLU A 17 -1.23 -3.86 -17.16
CA GLU A 17 -0.73 -4.56 -18.34
C GLU A 17 0.62 -5.24 -18.05
N PRO A 18 0.88 -6.44 -18.60
CA PRO A 18 2.19 -7.07 -18.54
C PRO A 18 3.18 -6.40 -19.51
N TYR A 19 4.47 -6.45 -19.19
CA TYR A 19 5.49 -5.93 -20.09
C TYR A 19 5.75 -6.90 -21.24
N ARG A 20 5.94 -6.36 -22.46
CA ARG A 20 6.26 -7.15 -23.66
C ARG A 20 7.76 -7.30 -23.94
N SER A 21 8.61 -6.60 -23.20
CA SER A 21 10.06 -6.72 -23.33
C SER A 21 10.61 -7.48 -22.12
N PRO A 22 11.39 -8.56 -22.31
CA PRO A 22 12.04 -9.24 -21.20
C PRO A 22 12.95 -8.25 -20.45
N GLY A 23 12.85 -8.22 -19.12
CA GLY A 23 13.57 -7.25 -18.30
C GLY A 23 13.26 -7.32 -16.80
N LEU A 24 13.68 -6.29 -16.07
CA LEU A 24 13.56 -6.09 -14.62
C LEU A 24 12.11 -5.93 -14.10
N PHE A 25 11.09 -6.31 -14.86
CA PHE A 25 9.69 -6.08 -14.47
C PHE A 25 9.04 -7.33 -13.89
N CYS A 26 7.96 -7.13 -13.12
CA CYS A 26 7.37 -8.21 -12.35
C CYS A 26 6.64 -9.22 -13.23
N ALA A 27 5.71 -8.73 -14.06
CA ALA A 27 4.92 -9.51 -14.99
C ALA A 27 5.37 -9.25 -16.45
N ASN A 28 5.76 -10.30 -17.18
CA ASN A 28 6.25 -10.19 -18.57
C ASN A 28 5.61 -11.25 -19.47
N VAL A 29 5.31 -10.89 -20.71
CA VAL A 29 4.95 -11.86 -21.74
C VAL A 29 6.21 -12.35 -22.44
N VAL A 30 6.39 -13.67 -22.52
CA VAL A 30 7.53 -14.31 -23.19
C VAL A 30 7.06 -15.42 -24.13
N ASP A 31 7.90 -15.79 -25.09
CA ASP A 31 7.63 -16.93 -25.97
C ASP A 31 7.69 -18.24 -25.17
N SER A 32 6.77 -19.18 -25.46
CA SER A 32 6.73 -20.47 -24.78
C SER A 32 8.03 -21.26 -25.00
N GLY A 33 8.49 -21.94 -23.94
CA GLY A 33 9.75 -22.68 -23.95
C GLY A 33 11.00 -21.84 -23.64
N SER A 34 10.83 -20.55 -23.31
CA SER A 34 11.90 -19.76 -22.69
C SER A 34 12.36 -20.43 -21.38
N PRO A 35 13.66 -20.47 -21.06
CA PRO A 35 14.15 -21.13 -19.85
C PRO A 35 13.62 -20.41 -18.60
N PRO A 36 12.89 -21.09 -17.71
CA PRO A 36 12.30 -20.45 -16.54
C PRO A 36 13.40 -19.92 -15.63
N ILE A 37 13.17 -18.74 -15.05
CA ILE A 37 13.97 -18.23 -13.95
C ILE A 37 13.43 -18.88 -12.67
N ASP A 38 14.30 -19.37 -11.78
CA ASP A 38 13.89 -19.98 -10.52
C ASP A 38 12.91 -19.08 -9.74
N GLY A 39 11.81 -19.67 -9.27
CA GLY A 39 10.74 -18.96 -8.56
C GLY A 39 9.79 -18.15 -9.46
N THR A 40 9.84 -18.34 -10.77
CA THR A 40 8.89 -17.73 -11.72
C THR A 40 7.61 -18.55 -11.81
N TYR A 41 6.48 -17.87 -11.74
CA TYR A 41 5.16 -18.42 -12.03
C TYR A 41 4.77 -18.10 -13.46
N PHE A 42 4.12 -19.03 -14.16
CA PHE A 42 3.71 -18.78 -15.53
C PHE A 42 2.30 -19.28 -15.84
N TRP A 43 1.63 -18.57 -16.75
CA TRP A 43 0.33 -18.92 -17.28
C TRP A 43 0.37 -18.95 -18.81
N PRO A 44 -0.14 -20.00 -19.46
CA PRO A 44 -0.23 -20.03 -20.91
C PRO A 44 -1.26 -19.01 -21.43
N LEU A 45 -0.92 -18.27 -22.48
CA LEU A 45 -1.82 -17.28 -23.10
C LEU A 45 -2.57 -17.81 -24.34
N GLY A 46 -2.39 -19.08 -24.70
CA GLY A 46 -3.08 -19.75 -25.82
C GLY A 46 -2.61 -19.34 -27.22
N ASN A 47 -1.81 -18.27 -27.34
CA ASN A 47 -1.21 -17.78 -28.60
C ASN A 47 0.24 -18.26 -28.81
N GLY A 48 0.70 -19.25 -28.02
CA GLY A 48 2.10 -19.70 -28.02
C GLY A 48 3.05 -18.87 -27.16
N SER A 49 2.54 -17.87 -26.43
CA SER A 49 3.27 -17.12 -25.40
C SER A 49 2.78 -17.48 -24.00
N GLU A 50 3.58 -17.12 -23.00
CA GLU A 50 3.32 -17.30 -21.58
C GLU A 50 3.44 -15.96 -20.86
N LEU A 51 2.60 -15.75 -19.85
CA LEU A 51 2.73 -14.65 -18.91
C LEU A 51 3.51 -15.12 -17.70
N TRP A 52 4.68 -14.53 -17.48
CA TRP A 52 5.60 -14.85 -16.38
C TRP A 52 5.53 -13.81 -15.28
N VAL A 53 5.51 -14.27 -14.02
CA VAL A 53 5.70 -13.43 -12.83
C VAL A 53 6.96 -13.89 -12.09
N ASN A 54 8.00 -13.06 -12.14
CA ASN A 54 9.26 -13.32 -11.42
C ASN A 54 9.13 -12.94 -9.94
N ALA A 55 8.37 -13.73 -9.17
CA ALA A 55 8.04 -13.41 -7.80
C ALA A 55 9.22 -13.04 -6.86
N PRO A 56 10.43 -13.64 -6.97
CA PRO A 56 11.60 -13.23 -6.19
C PRO A 56 12.31 -11.96 -6.70
N GLY A 57 11.91 -11.43 -7.86
CA GLY A 57 12.51 -10.25 -8.47
C GLY A 57 12.53 -9.05 -7.52
N ALA A 58 13.63 -8.30 -7.47
CA ALA A 58 13.79 -7.17 -6.54
C ALA A 58 12.74 -6.06 -6.74
N THR A 59 12.22 -5.94 -7.97
CA THR A 59 11.21 -4.98 -8.40
C THR A 59 9.78 -5.52 -8.27
N CYS A 60 9.60 -6.80 -7.95
CA CYS A 60 8.29 -7.42 -7.80
C CYS A 60 7.68 -7.12 -6.43
N PRO A 61 6.45 -6.60 -6.37
CA PRO A 61 5.70 -6.42 -5.12
C PRO A 61 5.49 -7.71 -4.32
N THR A 62 5.40 -8.86 -4.98
CA THR A 62 5.32 -10.20 -4.34
C THR A 62 6.46 -10.47 -3.37
N ARG A 63 7.67 -9.97 -3.64
CA ARG A 63 8.84 -10.08 -2.74
C ARG A 63 8.65 -9.29 -1.45
N TRP A 64 7.82 -8.25 -1.48
CA TRP A 64 7.57 -7.39 -0.34
C TRP A 64 6.32 -7.80 0.45
N ALA A 65 5.66 -8.91 0.10
CA ALA A 65 4.40 -9.33 0.71
C ALA A 65 4.46 -9.38 2.25
N VAL A 66 5.50 -9.98 2.84
CA VAL A 66 5.74 -9.99 4.31
C VAL A 66 5.76 -8.58 4.91
N ARG A 67 6.45 -7.65 4.25
CA ARG A 67 6.52 -6.26 4.74
C ARG A 67 5.16 -5.57 4.63
N LEU A 68 4.43 -5.82 3.55
CA LEU A 68 3.14 -5.20 3.30
C LEU A 68 2.08 -5.67 4.31
N THR A 69 2.11 -6.95 4.70
CA THR A 69 1.16 -7.51 5.67
C THR A 69 1.22 -6.89 7.05
N TYR A 70 2.34 -6.27 7.45
CA TYR A 70 2.43 -5.57 8.73
C TYR A 70 1.45 -4.39 8.88
N GLY A 71 0.90 -3.90 7.77
CA GLY A 71 -0.13 -2.86 7.79
C GLY A 71 -1.53 -3.38 8.16
N ILE A 72 -1.77 -4.69 8.17
CA ILE A 72 -3.11 -5.29 8.38
C ILE A 72 -3.62 -4.99 9.78
N ASN A 73 -4.86 -4.49 9.86
CA ASN A 73 -5.52 -4.19 11.12
C ASN A 73 -6.29 -5.42 11.64
N THR A 74 -5.67 -6.16 12.55
CA THR A 74 -6.30 -7.30 13.23
C THR A 74 -7.11 -6.89 14.47
N VAL A 75 -7.08 -5.61 14.84
CA VAL A 75 -7.69 -5.13 16.08
C VAL A 75 -9.12 -4.63 15.84
N ALA A 76 -9.34 -3.83 14.81
CA ALA A 76 -10.64 -3.24 14.49
C ALA A 76 -10.84 -3.12 12.95
N PRO A 77 -10.91 -4.26 12.22
CA PRO A 77 -11.01 -4.28 10.75
C PRO A 77 -12.28 -3.61 10.21
N ASP A 78 -13.30 -3.40 11.05
CA ASP A 78 -14.53 -2.66 10.74
C ASP A 78 -14.31 -1.15 10.58
N GLN A 79 -13.23 -0.61 11.15
CA GLN A 79 -12.87 0.81 11.03
C GLN A 79 -12.00 1.10 9.81
N TYR A 80 -11.03 0.22 9.56
CA TYR A 80 -10.17 0.20 8.39
C TYR A 80 -9.47 -1.16 8.37
N VAL A 81 -9.20 -1.69 7.18
CA VAL A 81 -8.70 -3.06 7.03
C VAL A 81 -7.18 -3.15 7.10
N TYR A 82 -6.48 -2.11 6.67
CA TYR A 82 -5.03 -1.99 6.79
C TYR A 82 -4.60 -0.52 6.72
N THR A 83 -3.36 -0.27 7.12
CA THR A 83 -2.66 1.00 6.89
C THR A 83 -1.56 0.80 5.87
N ASP A 84 -1.44 1.73 4.93
CA ASP A 84 -0.39 1.72 3.92
C ASP A 84 0.07 3.16 3.64
N SER A 85 1.39 3.37 3.60
CA SER A 85 2.00 4.68 3.32
C SER A 85 1.43 5.84 4.16
N GLY A 86 1.01 5.57 5.40
CA GLY A 86 0.43 6.56 6.31
C GLY A 86 -1.04 6.90 6.03
N ALA A 87 -1.74 6.12 5.21
CA ALA A 87 -3.18 6.19 5.02
C ALA A 87 -3.84 4.90 5.51
N SER A 88 -4.97 5.04 6.21
CA SER A 88 -5.87 3.93 6.55
C SER A 88 -6.75 3.62 5.35
N VAL A 89 -6.91 2.35 5.00
CA VAL A 89 -7.74 1.91 3.89
C VAL A 89 -9.00 1.24 4.42
N ASP A 90 -10.16 1.77 4.02
CA ASP A 90 -11.46 1.20 4.33
C ASP A 90 -11.71 -0.09 3.52
N ARG A 91 -12.57 -0.96 4.07
CA ARG A 91 -13.05 -2.19 3.42
C ARG A 91 -13.61 -1.98 2.01
N SER A 92 -14.12 -0.79 1.71
CA SER A 92 -14.68 -0.45 0.41
C SER A 92 -13.62 -0.14 -0.65
N ALA A 93 -12.35 0.08 -0.27
CA ALA A 93 -11.25 0.53 -1.12
C ALA A 93 -10.02 -0.41 -1.08
N ILE A 94 -10.21 -1.67 -0.71
CA ILE A 94 -9.14 -2.68 -0.63
C ILE A 94 -8.43 -2.83 -1.98
N GLY A 95 -7.10 -2.83 -1.98
CA GLY A 95 -6.27 -3.02 -3.19
C GLY A 95 -6.21 -1.81 -4.12
N THR A 96 -6.72 -0.65 -3.68
CA THR A 96 -6.56 0.62 -4.41
C THR A 96 -5.08 0.91 -4.67
N PRO A 97 -4.69 1.40 -5.87
CA PRO A 97 -3.30 1.72 -6.19
C PRO A 97 -2.67 2.68 -5.18
N ASN A 98 -1.50 2.33 -4.67
CA ASN A 98 -0.83 3.08 -3.61
C ASN A 98 -0.38 4.49 -4.05
N SER A 99 -0.17 4.72 -5.36
CA SER A 99 0.25 6.00 -5.92
C SER A 99 -0.78 7.11 -5.69
N LEU A 100 -2.03 6.76 -5.38
CA LEU A 100 -3.08 7.72 -5.05
C LEU A 100 -2.96 8.33 -3.65
N TYR A 101 -2.20 7.70 -2.76
CA TYR A 101 -2.09 8.13 -1.36
C TYR A 101 -0.66 8.06 -0.79
N SER A 102 0.32 7.56 -1.54
CA SER A 102 1.72 7.54 -1.16
C SER A 102 2.49 8.77 -1.67
N PHE A 103 3.55 9.15 -0.96
CA PHE A 103 4.51 10.19 -1.36
C PHE A 103 5.87 9.61 -1.78
N ARG A 104 5.93 8.31 -2.08
CA ARG A 104 7.20 7.61 -2.29
C ARG A 104 7.82 7.95 -3.65
N PRO A 105 9.15 8.24 -3.69
CA PRO A 105 9.89 8.31 -4.95
C PRO A 105 9.76 7.02 -5.76
N GLY A 106 9.55 7.13 -7.08
CA GLY A 106 9.37 5.99 -7.98
C GLY A 106 7.92 5.63 -8.28
N PHE A 107 6.97 6.23 -7.57
CA PHE A 107 5.55 6.28 -7.94
C PHE A 107 5.19 7.66 -8.52
N ASP A 108 3.95 7.82 -8.97
CA ASP A 108 3.45 9.11 -9.46
C ASP A 108 3.50 10.20 -8.36
N ASP A 109 4.07 11.36 -8.70
CA ASP A 109 4.29 12.47 -7.77
C ASP A 109 3.15 13.51 -7.79
N SER A 110 2.03 13.22 -8.47
CA SER A 110 0.95 14.19 -8.67
C SER A 110 0.30 14.61 -7.35
N LEU A 111 0.09 13.69 -6.41
CA LEU A 111 -0.45 14.03 -5.09
C LEU A 111 0.51 14.95 -4.32
N GLN A 112 1.81 14.66 -4.36
CA GLN A 112 2.82 15.49 -3.73
C GLN A 112 2.82 16.90 -4.35
N LYS A 113 2.79 17.00 -5.68
CA LYS A 113 2.69 18.29 -6.39
C LYS A 113 1.44 19.07 -6.01
N LEU A 114 0.28 18.38 -5.93
CA LEU A 114 -0.97 18.98 -5.48
C LEU A 114 -0.82 19.54 -4.06
N MET A 115 -0.24 18.75 -3.15
CA MET A 115 0.00 19.18 -1.77
C MET A 115 1.08 20.26 -1.65
N MET A 116 2.05 20.37 -2.56
CA MET A 116 2.98 21.50 -2.56
C MET A 116 2.31 22.81 -2.96
N VAL A 117 1.30 22.77 -3.83
CA VAL A 117 0.57 23.95 -4.31
C VAL A 117 -0.54 24.35 -3.34
N ALA A 118 -1.27 23.37 -2.79
CA ALA A 118 -2.42 23.59 -1.93
C ALA A 118 -2.14 23.36 -0.42
N ASP A 119 -0.97 22.84 -0.06
CA ASP A 119 -0.56 22.55 1.32
C ASP A 119 -1.61 21.71 2.09
N SER A 120 -1.80 22.02 3.38
CA SER A 120 -2.82 21.47 4.28
C SER A 120 -4.26 21.74 3.83
N GLN A 121 -4.47 22.47 2.74
CA GLN A 121 -5.80 22.78 2.25
C GLN A 121 -6.40 21.69 1.36
N VAL A 122 -5.63 20.72 0.87
CA VAL A 122 -6.23 19.57 0.17
C VAL A 122 -7.09 18.79 1.17
N ILE A 123 -8.41 18.73 0.94
CA ILE A 123 -9.35 17.99 1.80
C ILE A 123 -9.50 16.57 1.27
N ASP A 124 -9.92 16.45 0.01
CA ASP A 124 -10.23 15.17 -0.62
C ASP A 124 -9.67 15.09 -2.02
N THR A 125 -9.30 13.89 -2.45
CA THR A 125 -9.02 13.57 -3.86
C THR A 125 -9.76 12.31 -4.26
N THR A 126 -10.54 12.37 -5.34
CA THR A 126 -11.38 11.27 -5.82
C THR A 126 -10.92 10.79 -7.18
N HIS A 127 -10.85 9.47 -7.37
CA HIS A 127 -10.28 8.80 -8.55
C HIS A 127 -11.12 7.59 -8.95
N CYS A 128 -11.16 7.28 -10.24
CA CYS A 128 -11.72 6.02 -10.72
C CYS A 128 -10.62 4.97 -10.93
N VAL A 129 -10.59 3.93 -10.09
CA VAL A 129 -9.49 2.94 -10.04
C VAL A 129 -9.98 1.53 -9.71
N PRO A 130 -9.21 0.48 -10.03
CA PRO A 130 -9.57 -0.88 -9.64
C PRO A 130 -9.47 -1.04 -8.12
N VAL A 131 -10.48 -1.71 -7.57
CA VAL A 131 -10.61 -2.06 -6.16
C VAL A 131 -10.95 -3.54 -6.07
N MET A 132 -10.29 -4.26 -5.17
CA MET A 132 -10.58 -5.65 -4.86
C MET A 132 -11.81 -5.74 -3.96
N ARG A 133 -12.95 -6.17 -4.51
CA ARG A 133 -14.26 -6.16 -3.81
C ARG A 133 -14.60 -7.47 -3.12
N SER A 134 -13.98 -8.55 -3.54
CA SER A 134 -14.15 -9.87 -2.95
C SER A 134 -12.78 -10.48 -2.71
N ASN A 135 -12.67 -11.25 -1.64
CA ASN A 135 -11.48 -12.06 -1.40
C ASN A 135 -11.32 -13.07 -2.54
N PRO A 136 -10.19 -13.07 -3.27
CA PRO A 136 -9.94 -14.06 -4.32
C PRO A 136 -9.52 -15.42 -3.76
N VAL A 137 -9.25 -15.53 -2.45
CA VAL A 137 -8.71 -16.72 -1.82
C VAL A 137 -9.82 -17.53 -1.13
N SER A 138 -9.87 -18.83 -1.40
CA SER A 138 -10.70 -19.77 -0.63
C SER A 138 -9.86 -20.96 -0.18
N CYS A 139 -9.80 -21.16 1.14
CA CYS A 139 -9.02 -22.21 1.78
C CYS A 139 -9.95 -23.28 2.36
N ARG A 140 -9.60 -24.53 2.10
CA ARG A 140 -10.29 -25.70 2.66
C ARG A 140 -9.29 -26.71 3.14
N ARG A 141 -9.72 -27.52 4.10
CA ARG A 141 -9.03 -28.78 4.40
C ARG A 141 -9.09 -29.67 3.16
N GLY A 142 -7.94 -30.20 2.75
CA GLY A 142 -7.86 -31.09 1.61
C GLY A 142 -6.43 -31.26 1.13
N GLY A 143 -6.11 -32.49 0.73
CA GLY A 143 -4.76 -32.88 0.34
C GLY A 143 -4.16 -33.94 1.25
N ASN A 144 -2.93 -34.33 0.94
CA ASN A 144 -2.15 -35.35 1.66
C ASN A 144 -0.75 -34.84 1.97
N LEU A 145 -0.13 -35.45 2.98
CA LEU A 145 1.24 -35.17 3.40
C LEU A 145 2.07 -36.42 3.21
N GLU A 146 3.23 -36.30 2.57
CA GLU A 146 4.19 -37.40 2.43
C GLU A 146 5.50 -37.05 3.14
N PHE A 147 6.04 -38.03 3.86
CA PHE A 147 7.26 -37.88 4.64
C PHE A 147 8.41 -38.65 3.99
N GLY A 148 9.47 -37.93 3.66
CA GLY A 148 10.78 -38.50 3.36
C GLY A 148 11.67 -38.54 4.60
N THR A 149 12.99 -38.66 4.40
CA THR A 149 13.96 -38.64 5.51
C THR A 149 14.02 -37.26 6.17
N ASN A 150 14.20 -36.20 5.37
CA ASN A 150 14.23 -34.80 5.82
C ASN A 150 13.38 -33.91 4.88
N THR A 151 12.46 -34.52 4.16
CA THR A 151 11.65 -33.86 3.14
C THR A 151 10.19 -34.05 3.47
N LEU A 152 9.44 -32.95 3.48
CA LEU A 152 8.01 -32.96 3.67
C LEU A 152 7.36 -32.53 2.36
N VAL A 153 6.42 -33.32 1.85
CA VAL A 153 5.72 -33.05 0.60
C VAL A 153 4.24 -32.84 0.90
N ALA A 154 3.76 -31.61 0.73
CA ALA A 154 2.33 -31.31 0.81
C ALA A 154 1.72 -31.37 -0.58
N ILE A 155 0.63 -32.14 -0.74
CA ILE A 155 -0.04 -32.37 -2.02
C ILE A 155 -1.48 -31.87 -1.89
N SER A 156 -1.95 -31.08 -2.85
CA SER A 156 -3.32 -30.55 -2.85
C SER A 156 -4.36 -31.67 -3.01
N ASP A 157 -5.62 -31.38 -2.68
CA ASP A 157 -6.74 -32.34 -2.81
C ASP A 157 -6.93 -32.87 -4.23
N GLU A 158 -6.71 -32.01 -5.23
CA GLU A 158 -6.77 -32.38 -6.65
C GLU A 158 -5.48 -33.06 -7.17
N GLY A 159 -4.40 -33.09 -6.36
CA GLY A 159 -3.09 -33.62 -6.75
C GLY A 159 -2.35 -32.78 -7.80
N ALA A 160 -2.93 -31.66 -8.25
CA ALA A 160 -2.37 -30.79 -9.28
C ALA A 160 -1.28 -29.85 -8.76
N CYS A 161 -1.29 -29.56 -7.45
CA CYS A 161 -0.26 -28.74 -6.82
C CYS A 161 0.43 -29.50 -5.70
N PHE A 162 1.76 -29.39 -5.63
CA PHE A 162 2.54 -29.95 -4.53
C PHE A 162 3.67 -28.99 -4.14
N ALA A 163 4.03 -29.04 -2.86
CA ALA A 163 5.20 -28.38 -2.32
C ALA A 163 6.14 -29.43 -1.77
N ASN A 164 7.43 -29.36 -2.10
CA ASN A 164 8.45 -30.26 -1.57
C ASN A 164 9.52 -29.41 -0.90
N ASN A 165 9.57 -29.45 0.43
CA ASN A 165 10.54 -28.69 1.21
C ASN A 165 11.48 -29.66 1.95
N THR A 166 12.78 -29.46 1.75
CA THR A 166 13.81 -30.09 2.59
C THR A 166 13.99 -29.26 3.86
N MET A 167 14.12 -29.91 5.00
CA MET A 167 14.16 -29.29 6.32
C MET A 167 15.37 -29.76 7.12
N VAL A 168 15.82 -28.93 8.07
CA VAL A 168 16.90 -29.30 9.01
C VAL A 168 16.39 -30.01 10.26
N VAL A 169 15.09 -29.88 10.55
CA VAL A 169 14.43 -30.54 11.68
C VAL A 169 14.14 -32.01 11.38
N ASP A 170 14.03 -32.82 12.43
CA ASP A 170 13.54 -34.20 12.30
C ASP A 170 12.02 -34.18 12.15
N ILE A 171 11.54 -34.21 10.90
CA ILE A 171 10.12 -34.12 10.56
C ILE A 171 9.25 -35.26 11.15
N GLN A 172 9.88 -36.33 11.65
CA GLN A 172 9.18 -37.45 12.30
C GLN A 172 8.84 -37.15 13.76
N THR A 173 9.62 -36.28 14.42
CA THR A 173 9.52 -36.02 15.87
C THR A 173 9.26 -34.56 16.19
N GLU A 174 9.56 -33.64 15.27
CA GLU A 174 9.41 -32.20 15.43
C GLU A 174 8.28 -31.65 14.53
N PRO A 175 7.59 -30.57 14.94
CA PRO A 175 6.64 -29.87 14.09
C PRO A 175 7.31 -29.34 12.82
N ALA A 176 6.68 -29.58 11.68
CA ALA A 176 7.20 -29.19 10.37
C ALA A 176 6.06 -28.73 9.47
N MET A 177 6.35 -27.86 8.50
CA MET A 177 5.36 -27.35 7.55
C MET A 177 5.94 -27.21 6.14
N SER A 178 5.35 -27.90 5.16
CA SER A 178 5.66 -27.73 3.74
C SER A 178 4.60 -26.87 3.08
N LYS A 179 5.05 -25.98 2.20
CA LYS A 179 4.19 -24.94 1.62
C LYS A 179 4.70 -24.52 0.25
N GLY A 180 3.77 -24.26 -0.64
CA GLY A 180 4.09 -23.91 -2.02
C GLY A 180 2.87 -23.39 -2.76
N LEU A 181 3.12 -22.90 -3.97
CA LEU A 181 2.13 -22.32 -4.87
C LEU A 181 2.34 -22.90 -6.26
N CYS A 182 1.24 -23.18 -6.95
CA CYS A 182 1.24 -23.62 -8.34
C CYS A 182 0.31 -22.71 -9.15
N THR A 183 0.64 -22.45 -10.40
CA THR A 183 -0.23 -21.68 -11.29
C THR A 183 -1.38 -22.55 -11.80
N GLY A 184 -2.54 -21.93 -11.96
CA GLY A 184 -3.71 -22.55 -12.59
C GLY A 184 -3.65 -22.50 -14.12
N SER A 185 -4.72 -22.96 -14.76
CA SER A 185 -4.83 -22.99 -16.22
C SER A 185 -5.03 -21.62 -16.85
N GLU A 186 -5.60 -20.66 -16.12
CA GLU A 186 -5.87 -19.30 -16.61
C GLU A 186 -5.17 -18.24 -15.78
N VAL A 187 -4.83 -17.12 -16.43
CA VAL A 187 -4.21 -15.97 -15.78
C VAL A 187 -5.06 -15.48 -14.60
N GLY A 188 -4.42 -15.31 -13.45
CA GLY A 188 -5.10 -14.90 -12.22
C GLY A 188 -5.61 -16.07 -11.37
N GLN A 189 -5.31 -17.31 -11.77
CA GLN A 189 -5.56 -18.49 -10.95
C GLN A 189 -4.26 -19.08 -10.39
N SER A 190 -4.27 -19.46 -9.13
CA SER A 190 -3.19 -20.24 -8.51
C SER A 190 -3.75 -21.07 -7.37
N THR A 191 -3.02 -22.10 -6.97
CA THR A 191 -3.36 -22.95 -5.82
C THR A 191 -2.18 -22.96 -4.88
N ALA A 192 -2.39 -22.55 -3.64
CA ALA A 192 -1.43 -22.74 -2.57
C ALA A 192 -1.76 -24.02 -1.82
N VAL A 193 -0.73 -24.82 -1.53
CA VAL A 193 -0.84 -26.00 -0.67
C VAL A 193 0.01 -25.79 0.57
N ILE A 194 -0.55 -26.06 1.74
CA ILE A 194 0.11 -25.93 3.04
C ILE A 194 -0.16 -27.22 3.80
N GLY A 195 0.88 -28.01 4.03
CA GLY A 195 0.83 -29.24 4.81
C GLY A 195 1.67 -29.11 6.06
N ALA A 196 1.15 -29.51 7.21
CA ALA A 196 1.82 -29.36 8.48
C ALA A 196 1.69 -30.62 9.35
N SER A 197 2.66 -30.82 10.23
CA SER A 197 2.69 -31.88 11.24
C SER A 197 2.80 -31.31 12.66
N GLY A 198 2.36 -32.09 13.65
CA GLY A 198 2.52 -31.78 15.08
C GLY A 198 1.76 -30.50 15.49
N SER A 199 2.40 -29.63 16.26
CA SER A 199 1.76 -28.39 16.73
C SER A 199 1.42 -27.41 15.59
N TYR A 200 2.12 -27.48 14.46
CA TYR A 200 1.84 -26.66 13.29
C TYR A 200 0.56 -27.10 12.57
N ALA A 201 0.26 -28.40 12.60
CA ALA A 201 -1.01 -28.95 12.12
C ALA A 201 -2.20 -28.39 12.91
N ALA A 202 -2.06 -28.27 14.24
CA ALA A 202 -3.10 -27.69 15.09
C ALA A 202 -3.33 -26.22 14.75
N TRP A 203 -2.25 -25.44 14.63
CA TRP A 203 -2.35 -24.04 14.21
C TRP A 203 -3.06 -23.90 12.86
N LEU A 204 -2.72 -24.74 11.88
CA LEU A 204 -3.28 -24.66 10.53
C LEU A 204 -4.77 -25.00 10.51
N ALA A 205 -5.20 -26.02 11.25
CA ALA A 205 -6.61 -26.34 11.44
C ALA A 205 -7.38 -25.16 12.05
N LEU A 206 -6.80 -24.55 13.09
CA LEU A 206 -7.38 -23.38 13.74
C LEU A 206 -7.46 -22.17 12.80
N ALA A 207 -6.44 -21.92 11.99
CA ALA A 207 -6.36 -20.78 11.06
C ALA A 207 -7.45 -20.81 9.98
N ILE A 208 -7.92 -22.00 9.59
CA ILE A 208 -9.06 -22.17 8.67
C ILE A 208 -10.41 -22.35 9.39
N GLY A 209 -10.44 -22.26 10.72
CA GLY A 209 -11.65 -22.40 11.52
C GLY A 209 -12.16 -23.83 11.72
N ASP A 210 -11.32 -24.84 11.50
CA ASP A 210 -11.65 -26.25 11.74
C ASP A 210 -11.39 -26.62 13.22
N GLU A 211 -12.30 -26.19 14.09
CA GLU A 211 -12.17 -26.38 15.55
C GLU A 211 -12.17 -27.86 15.95
N ASP A 212 -12.92 -28.70 15.24
CA ASP A 212 -13.01 -30.14 15.53
C ASP A 212 -11.65 -30.81 15.33
N ASN A 213 -10.98 -30.53 14.20
CA ASN A 213 -9.65 -31.06 13.95
C ASN A 213 -8.58 -30.38 14.81
N PHE A 214 -8.70 -29.09 15.11
CA PHE A 214 -7.81 -28.44 16.07
C PHE A 214 -7.81 -29.18 17.42
N ASN A 215 -8.98 -29.46 17.99
CA ASN A 215 -9.10 -30.16 19.28
C ASN A 215 -8.53 -31.59 19.18
N ALA A 216 -8.88 -32.34 18.13
CA ALA A 216 -8.39 -33.70 17.92
C ALA A 216 -6.85 -33.77 17.76
N ILE A 217 -6.27 -32.83 17.02
CA ILE A 217 -4.82 -32.71 16.82
C ILE A 217 -4.14 -32.29 18.13
N HIS A 218 -4.70 -31.31 18.83
CA HIS A 218 -4.15 -30.83 20.11
C HIS A 218 -4.12 -31.94 21.17
N GLU A 219 -5.19 -32.74 21.27
CA GLU A 219 -5.29 -33.88 22.19
C GLU A 219 -4.36 -35.04 21.80
N SER A 220 -4.10 -35.23 20.50
CA SER A 220 -3.26 -36.32 19.99
C SER A 220 -1.76 -35.98 19.97
N SER A 221 -1.39 -34.69 20.06
CA SER A 221 0.00 -34.19 20.08
C SER A 221 0.78 -34.47 21.39
N GLN A 222 0.44 -35.55 22.11
CA GLN A 222 1.14 -35.95 23.32
C GLN A 222 2.51 -36.58 23.01
N PRO A 223 3.50 -36.45 23.92
CA PRO A 223 4.82 -37.05 23.73
C PRO A 223 4.75 -38.56 23.41
N GLY A 224 5.39 -38.98 22.32
CA GLY A 224 5.50 -40.39 21.93
C GLY A 224 4.42 -40.92 20.98
N LYS A 225 3.55 -40.07 20.43
CA LYS A 225 2.61 -40.41 19.34
C LYS A 225 3.10 -39.84 18.01
N PRO A 226 2.76 -40.46 16.85
CA PRO A 226 3.07 -39.88 15.55
C PRO A 226 2.43 -38.49 15.45
N SER A 227 3.22 -37.54 14.91
CA SER A 227 2.79 -36.16 14.71
C SER A 227 1.51 -36.12 13.88
N ALA A 228 0.44 -35.60 14.45
CA ALA A 228 -0.80 -35.43 13.72
C ALA A 228 -0.60 -34.49 12.52
N GLU A 229 -1.30 -34.78 11.43
CA GLU A 229 -1.08 -34.16 10.13
C GLU A 229 -2.30 -33.33 9.71
N TYR A 230 -2.06 -32.23 9.02
CA TYR A 230 -3.12 -31.41 8.49
C TYR A 230 -2.69 -30.70 7.20
N VAL A 231 -3.54 -30.75 6.18
CA VAL A 231 -3.28 -30.14 4.87
C VAL A 231 -4.42 -29.23 4.49
N VAL A 232 -4.06 -28.02 4.05
CA VAL A 232 -4.95 -27.00 3.54
C VAL A 232 -4.58 -26.71 2.10
N THR A 233 -5.60 -26.68 1.26
CA THR A 233 -5.52 -26.20 -0.12
C THR A 233 -6.26 -24.85 -0.19
N CYS A 234 -5.58 -23.83 -0.70
CA CYS A 234 -6.14 -22.50 -0.90
C CYS A 234 -6.11 -22.16 -2.39
N ASP A 235 -7.29 -22.01 -3.00
CA ASP A 235 -7.42 -21.56 -4.39
C ASP A 235 -7.50 -20.05 -4.46
N TYR A 236 -6.77 -19.48 -5.40
CA TYR A 236 -6.80 -18.08 -5.78
C TYR A 236 -7.53 -17.97 -7.10
N ASP A 237 -8.58 -17.15 -7.16
CA ASP A 237 -9.24 -16.76 -8.40
C ASP A 237 -9.48 -15.25 -8.42
N VAL A 238 -8.56 -14.53 -9.05
CA VAL A 238 -8.54 -13.06 -9.06
C VAL A 238 -9.40 -12.49 -10.19
N ARG A 239 -9.80 -13.30 -11.17
CA ARG A 239 -10.39 -12.85 -12.46
C ARG A 239 -11.60 -11.94 -12.28
N ASN A 240 -12.40 -12.17 -11.22
CA ASN A 240 -13.60 -11.39 -10.90
C ASN A 240 -13.49 -10.61 -9.58
N ALA A 241 -12.31 -10.56 -8.96
CA ALA A 241 -12.12 -9.92 -7.66
C ALA A 241 -12.03 -8.39 -7.76
N TYR A 242 -11.58 -7.86 -8.90
CA TYR A 242 -11.42 -6.42 -9.13
C TYR A 242 -12.57 -5.80 -9.92
N ALA A 243 -12.96 -4.60 -9.51
CA ALA A 243 -13.88 -3.75 -10.25
C ALA A 243 -13.52 -2.27 -10.06
N PHE A 244 -13.95 -1.41 -10.99
CA PHE A 244 -13.63 0.02 -10.96
C PHE A 244 -14.63 0.79 -10.10
N TYR A 245 -14.11 1.54 -9.14
CA TYR A 245 -14.90 2.34 -8.20
C TYR A 245 -14.32 3.74 -8.05
N GLU A 246 -15.19 4.70 -7.72
CA GLU A 246 -14.77 6.02 -7.27
C GLU A 246 -14.20 5.91 -5.84
N VAL A 247 -12.89 6.09 -5.72
CA VAL A 247 -12.16 6.05 -4.45
C VAL A 247 -11.71 7.45 -4.06
N THR A 248 -12.03 7.83 -2.83
CA THR A 248 -11.66 9.11 -2.24
C THR A 248 -10.59 8.90 -1.18
N LEU A 249 -9.48 9.63 -1.32
CA LEU A 249 -8.53 9.88 -0.25
C LEU A 249 -8.97 11.17 0.46
N SER A 250 -9.38 11.05 1.72
CA SER A 250 -9.61 12.17 2.63
C SER A 250 -8.37 12.39 3.48
N THR A 251 -7.79 13.58 3.45
CA THR A 251 -6.56 13.92 4.18
C THR A 251 -6.81 14.26 5.65
N GLN A 252 -8.06 14.60 6.00
CA GLN A 252 -8.50 15.07 7.32
C GLN A 252 -9.72 14.28 7.83
N ALA A 253 -9.77 12.97 7.57
CA ALA A 253 -10.83 12.13 8.10
C ALA A 253 -10.69 11.99 9.63
N THR A 254 -11.80 11.90 10.35
CA THR A 254 -11.79 11.72 11.82
C THR A 254 -12.31 10.35 12.18
N LEU A 255 -11.50 9.56 12.86
CA LEU A 255 -11.88 8.25 13.40
C LEU A 255 -11.63 8.26 14.91
N ASN A 256 -12.69 8.04 15.71
CA ASN A 256 -12.62 8.05 17.18
C ASN A 256 -11.94 9.31 17.75
N GLY A 257 -12.18 10.48 17.14
CA GLY A 257 -11.60 11.76 17.55
C GLY A 257 -10.15 11.99 17.11
N THR A 258 -9.53 11.05 16.37
CA THR A 258 -8.19 11.19 15.80
C THR A 258 -8.30 11.53 14.32
N THR A 259 -7.60 12.58 13.89
CA THR A 259 -7.49 12.93 12.46
C THR A 259 -6.49 12.00 11.77
N LEU A 260 -6.89 11.42 10.64
CA LEU A 260 -6.08 10.52 9.84
C LEU A 260 -6.37 10.69 8.34
N ARG A 261 -5.51 10.09 7.51
CA ARG A 261 -5.74 9.98 6.07
C ARG A 261 -6.53 8.70 5.81
N LEU A 262 -7.71 8.80 5.21
CA LEU A 262 -8.60 7.66 4.94
C LEU A 262 -8.78 7.50 3.44
N VAL A 263 -8.63 6.27 2.95
CA VAL A 263 -8.97 5.88 1.58
C VAL A 263 -10.23 5.04 1.62
N ALA A 264 -11.31 5.52 1.01
CA ALA A 264 -12.59 4.83 0.99
C ALA A 264 -13.27 4.99 -0.36
N ALA A 265 -14.01 3.98 -0.82
CA ALA A 265 -14.85 4.11 -1.99
C ALA A 265 -16.16 4.83 -1.63
N GLN A 266 -16.68 5.63 -2.56
CA GLN A 266 -17.92 6.38 -2.34
C GLN A 266 -19.14 5.45 -2.48
N GLY A 267 -19.41 4.65 -1.45
CA GLY A 267 -20.51 3.68 -1.45
C GLY A 267 -20.34 2.60 -2.53
N ASP A 268 -21.42 2.31 -3.26
CA ASP A 268 -21.42 1.37 -4.39
C ASP A 268 -21.24 2.07 -5.76
N ASN A 269 -20.70 3.30 -5.77
CA ASN A 269 -20.44 4.06 -6.99
C ASN A 269 -19.35 3.39 -7.83
N ARG A 270 -19.77 2.44 -8.67
CA ARG A 270 -18.98 1.94 -9.76
C ARG A 270 -18.75 3.06 -10.77
N CYS A 271 -17.52 3.16 -11.24
CA CYS A 271 -17.18 4.02 -12.36
C CYS A 271 -16.81 3.17 -13.57
N GLU A 272 -16.95 3.74 -14.75
CA GLU A 272 -16.48 3.08 -15.96
C GLU A 272 -14.96 3.05 -15.97
N ARG A 273 -14.38 1.92 -16.40
CA ARG A 273 -12.93 1.79 -16.58
C ARG A 273 -12.43 2.94 -17.46
N PRO A 274 -11.48 3.76 -16.99
CA PRO A 274 -10.93 4.82 -17.82
C PRO A 274 -10.28 4.22 -19.09
N PRO A 275 -10.45 4.83 -20.27
CA PRO A 275 -9.85 4.34 -21.51
C PRO A 275 -8.33 4.18 -21.46
N SER A 276 -7.68 4.87 -20.52
CA SER A 276 -6.23 4.84 -20.30
C SER A 276 -5.72 3.52 -19.71
N TYR A 277 -6.56 2.71 -19.05
CA TYR A 277 -6.16 1.41 -18.49
C TYR A 277 -6.00 0.29 -19.53
N GLY A 278 -6.37 0.54 -20.79
CA GLY A 278 -6.41 -0.53 -21.79
C GLY A 278 -7.47 -1.61 -21.48
N ALA A 279 -7.47 -2.66 -22.30
CA ALA A 279 -8.38 -3.79 -22.13
C ALA A 279 -7.81 -4.87 -21.20
N ASP A 280 -6.49 -4.91 -21.04
CA ASP A 280 -5.75 -6.03 -20.47
C ASP A 280 -5.28 -5.73 -19.03
N LEU A 281 -5.77 -6.51 -18.07
CA LEU A 281 -5.32 -6.45 -16.67
C LEU A 281 -4.56 -7.72 -16.28
N SER A 282 -4.12 -8.52 -17.25
CA SER A 282 -3.49 -9.83 -17.01
C SER A 282 -2.26 -9.75 -16.12
N GLY A 283 -1.47 -8.67 -16.22
CA GLY A 283 -0.34 -8.42 -15.33
C GLY A 283 -0.77 -8.28 -13.87
N LEU A 284 -1.82 -7.48 -13.61
CA LEU A 284 -2.37 -7.31 -12.26
C LEU A 284 -2.89 -8.65 -11.71
N LEU A 285 -3.69 -9.36 -12.52
CA LEU A 285 -4.28 -10.63 -12.12
C LEU A 285 -3.19 -11.68 -11.78
N ALA A 286 -2.16 -11.80 -12.62
CA ALA A 286 -1.06 -12.73 -12.42
C ALA A 286 -0.24 -12.39 -11.16
N GLU A 287 0.10 -11.12 -10.96
CA GLU A 287 0.88 -10.68 -9.80
C GLU A 287 0.12 -10.91 -8.48
N VAL A 288 -1.17 -10.63 -8.48
CA VAL A 288 -2.05 -10.87 -7.32
C VAL A 288 -2.21 -12.37 -7.05
N ALA A 289 -2.31 -13.20 -8.08
CA ALA A 289 -2.33 -14.67 -7.92
C ALA A 289 -1.00 -15.23 -7.39
N ALA A 290 0.13 -14.57 -7.65
CA ALA A 290 1.46 -14.92 -7.12
C ALA A 290 1.80 -14.25 -5.77
N SER A 291 0.88 -13.46 -5.21
CA SER A 291 1.12 -12.56 -4.07
C SER A 291 1.65 -13.23 -2.81
N SER A 292 1.28 -14.48 -2.57
CA SER A 292 1.65 -15.22 -1.36
C SER A 292 3.05 -15.84 -1.43
N TRP A 293 3.77 -15.74 -2.55
CA TRP A 293 5.08 -16.39 -2.71
C TRP A 293 6.04 -16.13 -1.55
N GLN A 294 6.24 -14.88 -1.12
CA GLN A 294 7.21 -14.58 -0.05
C GLN A 294 6.75 -15.14 1.31
N LEU A 295 5.44 -15.09 1.61
CA LEU A 295 4.88 -15.67 2.84
C LEU A 295 5.02 -17.19 2.84
N LEU A 296 4.76 -17.82 1.69
CA LEU A 296 4.90 -19.26 1.50
C LEU A 296 6.37 -19.71 1.50
N ASN A 297 7.35 -18.80 1.47
CA ASN A 297 8.77 -19.12 1.59
C ASN A 297 9.38 -18.77 2.96
N GLU A 298 8.60 -18.27 3.92
CA GLU A 298 9.09 -18.05 5.29
C GLU A 298 9.61 -19.35 5.90
N ASN A 299 10.80 -19.31 6.51
CA ASN A 299 11.44 -20.48 7.12
C ASN A 299 11.58 -21.71 6.20
N ALA A 300 11.52 -21.51 4.88
CA ALA A 300 11.84 -22.58 3.93
C ALA A 300 13.29 -23.05 4.16
N GLY A 301 13.48 -24.36 4.30
CA GLY A 301 14.77 -24.95 4.66
C GLY A 301 14.98 -25.16 6.17
N ASN A 302 14.20 -24.50 7.03
CA ASN A 302 14.23 -24.72 8.47
C ASN A 302 13.15 -25.74 8.89
N ASP A 303 12.07 -25.25 9.50
CA ASP A 303 10.86 -25.98 9.91
C ASP A 303 9.64 -25.61 9.04
N GLY A 304 9.77 -24.60 8.18
CA GLY A 304 8.72 -24.07 7.30
C GLY A 304 7.62 -23.28 8.01
N TRP A 305 7.80 -22.92 9.28
CA TRP A 305 6.83 -22.15 10.05
C TRP A 305 6.47 -20.81 9.39
N PHE A 306 5.23 -20.35 9.60
CA PHE A 306 4.83 -18.99 9.25
C PHE A 306 5.10 -18.03 10.40
N ASP A 307 6.09 -17.16 10.27
CA ASP A 307 6.26 -16.09 11.26
C ASP A 307 5.18 -15.03 11.11
N THR A 308 4.92 -14.60 9.87
CA THR A 308 4.00 -13.50 9.60
C THR A 308 2.56 -13.98 9.54
N LEU A 309 2.24 -14.98 8.71
CA LEU A 309 0.86 -15.46 8.57
C LEU A 309 0.28 -15.97 9.88
N ALA A 310 1.09 -16.61 10.74
CA ALA A 310 0.63 -17.06 12.05
C ALA A 310 0.14 -15.91 12.92
N GLN A 311 0.87 -14.79 12.97
CA GLN A 311 0.48 -13.64 13.77
C GLN A 311 -0.88 -13.06 13.34
N PHE A 312 -1.07 -12.88 12.03
CA PHE A 312 -2.27 -12.22 11.50
C PHE A 312 -3.49 -13.15 11.44
N ALA A 313 -3.31 -14.42 11.08
CA ALA A 313 -4.42 -15.37 11.03
C ALA A 313 -4.88 -15.78 12.43
N TRP A 314 -3.97 -15.91 13.41
CA TRP A 314 -4.30 -16.31 14.79
C TRP A 314 -5.15 -15.27 15.53
N HIS A 315 -4.85 -13.98 15.36
CA HIS A 315 -5.60 -12.89 16.01
C HIS A 315 -7.08 -12.85 15.60
N ASN A 316 -7.39 -13.35 14.39
CA ASN A 316 -8.76 -13.48 13.91
C ASN A 316 -9.53 -14.64 14.57
N VAL A 317 -8.82 -15.62 15.17
CA VAL A 317 -9.42 -16.83 15.74
C VAL A 317 -9.61 -16.77 17.26
N GLU A 318 -8.65 -16.22 18.02
CA GLU A 318 -8.81 -16.09 19.50
C GLU A 318 -9.98 -15.17 19.88
N ARG A 319 -10.35 -14.25 19.01
CA ARG A 319 -11.51 -13.38 19.19
C ARG A 319 -12.80 -14.04 18.70
N LYS A 320 -13.12 -15.22 19.25
CA LYS A 320 -14.35 -16.04 19.01
C LYS A 320 -15.71 -15.30 19.22
N LYS A 321 -15.73 -13.97 19.36
CA LYS A 321 -16.95 -13.19 19.61
C LYS A 321 -17.07 -11.88 18.82
N ARG A 322 -16.13 -11.49 17.93
CA ARG A 322 -16.17 -10.14 17.31
C ARG A 322 -15.71 -9.95 15.86
N THR A 323 -15.25 -10.95 15.12
CA THR A 323 -14.48 -10.66 13.90
C THR A 323 -15.35 -10.51 12.65
N MET A 324 -15.64 -9.25 12.28
CA MET A 324 -15.88 -8.91 10.88
C MET A 324 -14.54 -9.07 10.15
N PHE A 325 -14.45 -10.02 9.21
CA PHE A 325 -13.33 -10.09 8.28
C PHE A 325 -13.23 -8.83 7.44
N ALA A 326 -12.04 -8.51 6.92
CA ALA A 326 -11.87 -7.39 6.02
C ALA A 326 -12.72 -7.56 4.75
N PHE A 327 -12.72 -8.77 4.18
CA PHE A 327 -13.65 -9.13 3.12
C PHE A 327 -14.89 -9.83 3.66
N ASN A 328 -16.06 -9.39 3.19
CA ASN A 328 -17.34 -10.00 3.57
C ASN A 328 -17.45 -11.49 3.22
N ASN A 329 -16.74 -11.95 2.19
CA ASN A 329 -16.81 -13.33 1.71
C ASN A 329 -15.71 -14.24 2.28
N SER A 330 -14.82 -13.72 3.14
CA SER A 330 -13.87 -14.56 3.88
C SER A 330 -14.61 -15.44 4.88
N ARG A 331 -14.20 -16.71 4.98
CA ARG A 331 -14.78 -17.70 5.91
C ARG A 331 -13.89 -17.94 7.12
N ASN A 332 -12.59 -17.68 6.98
CA ASN A 332 -11.61 -17.91 8.02
C ASN A 332 -10.46 -16.88 7.98
N GLY A 333 -9.65 -16.87 9.04
CA GLY A 333 -8.56 -15.90 9.19
C GLY A 333 -7.46 -16.07 8.15
N LEU A 334 -7.16 -17.30 7.72
CA LEU A 334 -6.14 -17.55 6.70
C LEU A 334 -6.56 -16.98 5.34
N GLU A 335 -7.79 -17.24 4.90
CA GLU A 335 -8.35 -16.65 3.67
C GLU A 335 -8.26 -15.13 3.69
N ASP A 336 -8.70 -14.50 4.79
CA ASP A 336 -8.77 -13.03 4.87
C ASP A 336 -7.38 -12.39 4.78
N VAL A 337 -6.39 -12.93 5.49
CA VAL A 337 -5.02 -12.40 5.48
C VAL A 337 -4.35 -12.63 4.13
N LEU A 338 -4.54 -13.80 3.50
CA LEU A 338 -4.02 -14.06 2.15
C LEU A 338 -4.68 -13.14 1.11
N GLY A 339 -5.99 -12.90 1.22
CA GLY A 339 -6.71 -11.94 0.38
C GLY A 339 -6.22 -10.50 0.56
N LEU A 340 -5.96 -10.08 1.80
CA LEU A 340 -5.42 -8.76 2.10
C LEU A 340 -3.98 -8.60 1.60
N THR A 341 -3.19 -9.66 1.68
CA THR A 341 -1.85 -9.70 1.08
C THR A 341 -1.94 -9.53 -0.43
N ALA A 342 -2.85 -10.26 -1.08
CA ALA A 342 -3.10 -10.18 -2.51
C ALA A 342 -3.48 -8.75 -2.93
N ALA A 343 -4.37 -8.11 -2.16
CA ALA A 343 -4.74 -6.72 -2.37
C ALA A 343 -3.57 -5.74 -2.21
N LEU A 344 -2.77 -5.89 -1.15
CA LEU A 344 -1.61 -5.05 -0.88
C LEU A 344 -0.52 -5.19 -1.95
N VAL A 345 -0.24 -6.41 -2.40
CA VAL A 345 0.68 -6.67 -3.52
C VAL A 345 0.15 -5.98 -4.79
N GLY A 346 -1.12 -6.18 -5.13
CA GLY A 346 -1.75 -5.51 -6.28
C GLY A 346 -1.74 -3.98 -6.20
N ALA A 347 -1.88 -3.41 -5.01
CA ALA A 347 -1.80 -1.95 -4.80
C ALA A 347 -0.39 -1.38 -5.12
N TYR A 348 0.64 -2.20 -5.05
CA TYR A 348 2.03 -1.85 -5.34
C TYR A 348 2.48 -2.26 -6.75
N MET A 349 1.57 -2.79 -7.57
CA MET A 349 1.87 -3.30 -8.90
C MET A 349 2.68 -2.30 -9.71
N ASN A 350 3.77 -2.78 -10.30
CA ASN A 350 4.64 -1.97 -11.15
C ASN A 350 4.42 -2.31 -12.63
N SER A 351 3.63 -1.50 -13.32
CA SER A 351 3.43 -1.54 -14.78
C SER A 351 3.54 -0.14 -15.39
N SER A 352 3.28 -0.02 -16.70
CA SER A 352 3.19 1.28 -17.36
C SER A 352 2.20 2.19 -16.62
N LEU A 353 2.64 3.41 -16.33
CA LEU A 353 1.80 4.39 -15.63
C LEU A 353 0.86 5.09 -16.59
N VAL A 354 -0.42 5.09 -16.27
CA VAL A 354 -1.49 5.70 -17.06
C VAL A 354 -2.21 6.79 -16.28
N PRO A 355 -2.58 7.92 -16.93
CA PRO A 355 -3.32 8.98 -16.25
C PRO A 355 -4.74 8.52 -15.92
N VAL A 356 -5.23 8.88 -14.73
CA VAL A 356 -6.62 8.66 -14.35
C VAL A 356 -7.35 9.97 -14.11
N PRO A 357 -8.60 10.11 -14.56
CA PRO A 357 -9.42 11.25 -14.21
C PRO A 357 -9.55 11.38 -12.70
N ALA A 358 -9.28 12.56 -12.17
CA ALA A 358 -9.39 12.83 -10.75
C ALA A 358 -10.01 14.19 -10.46
N LYS A 359 -10.58 14.29 -9.26
CA LYS A 359 -11.13 15.53 -8.72
C LYS A 359 -10.43 15.80 -7.40
N ALA A 360 -9.89 17.00 -7.22
CA ALA A 360 -9.34 17.43 -5.94
C ALA A 360 -10.22 18.52 -5.33
N ILE A 361 -10.59 18.35 -4.07
CA ILE A 361 -11.32 19.35 -3.28
C ILE A 361 -10.31 20.03 -2.36
N VAL A 362 -10.15 21.33 -2.55
CA VAL A 362 -9.21 22.16 -1.78
C VAL A 362 -10.00 23.21 -1.00
N ALA A 363 -9.66 23.36 0.27
CA ALA A 363 -10.10 24.46 1.11
C ALA A 363 -9.45 25.77 0.61
N ASN A 364 -10.26 26.80 0.42
CA ASN A 364 -9.73 28.14 0.24
C ASN A 364 -9.94 28.93 1.52
N MET A 365 -8.84 29.38 2.11
CA MET A 365 -8.86 30.49 3.06
C MET A 365 -9.15 31.77 2.29
N ARG A 366 -10.42 32.17 2.27
CA ARG A 366 -10.79 33.49 1.77
C ARG A 366 -10.45 34.52 2.82
N ILE A 367 -9.41 35.33 2.59
CA ILE A 367 -9.12 36.50 3.42
C ILE A 367 -10.15 37.58 3.05
N GLY A 368 -11.07 37.90 3.97
CA GLY A 368 -12.09 38.94 3.83
C GLY A 368 -13.52 38.45 3.58
N SER A 369 -14.50 39.36 3.74
CA SER A 369 -15.94 39.04 3.69
C SER A 369 -16.45 38.60 2.32
N GLY A 370 -15.61 38.73 1.28
CA GLY A 370 -15.92 38.27 -0.05
C GLY A 370 -16.96 39.09 -0.81
N ARG A 371 -17.39 40.20 -0.23
CA ARG A 371 -18.26 41.18 -0.83
C ARG A 371 -17.40 42.24 -1.52
N ALA A 372 -17.85 42.78 -2.65
CA ALA A 372 -17.09 43.78 -3.42
C ALA A 372 -16.65 44.99 -2.58
N TRP A 373 -17.44 45.38 -1.57
CA TRP A 373 -17.09 46.48 -0.65
C TRP A 373 -15.88 46.19 0.25
N ALA A 374 -15.45 44.94 0.41
CA ALA A 374 -14.24 44.61 1.16
C ALA A 374 -12.97 45.18 0.50
N ILE A 375 -13.01 45.51 -0.80
CA ILE A 375 -11.93 46.22 -1.50
C ILE A 375 -11.70 47.61 -0.87
N ALA A 376 -12.72 48.23 -0.27
CA ALA A 376 -12.56 49.50 0.44
C ALA A 376 -11.58 49.41 1.62
N PHE A 377 -11.42 48.23 2.23
CA PHE A 377 -10.48 48.01 3.34
C PHE A 377 -9.03 47.86 2.88
N VAL A 378 -8.80 47.67 1.57
CA VAL A 378 -7.46 47.70 0.97
C VAL A 378 -6.99 49.13 0.72
N ALA A 379 -7.92 50.10 0.63
CA ALA A 379 -7.57 51.48 0.31
C ALA A 379 -6.65 52.16 1.35
N PRO A 380 -6.85 52.04 2.68
CA PRO A 380 -5.94 52.64 3.66
C PRO A 380 -4.49 52.14 3.58
N PRO A 381 -4.20 50.82 3.55
CA PRO A 381 -2.82 50.34 3.41
C PRO A 381 -2.20 50.65 2.05
N LEU A 382 -2.99 50.67 0.97
CA LEU A 382 -2.50 51.06 -0.36
C LEU A 382 -2.12 52.55 -0.39
N PHE A 383 -2.94 53.40 0.22
CA PHE A 383 -2.66 54.83 0.34
C PHE A 383 -1.41 55.10 1.16
N THR A 384 -1.22 54.42 2.30
CA THR A 384 0.02 54.57 3.07
C THR A 384 1.24 54.06 2.32
N ALA A 385 1.13 52.94 1.59
CA ALA A 385 2.24 52.46 0.74
C ALA A 385 2.60 53.47 -0.35
N ILE A 386 1.61 54.06 -1.03
CA ILE A 386 1.83 55.11 -2.04
C ILE A 386 2.42 56.37 -1.40
N ALA A 387 1.91 56.81 -0.25
CA ALA A 387 2.42 57.98 0.45
C ALA A 387 3.88 57.78 0.88
N ILE A 388 4.23 56.61 1.40
CA ILE A 388 5.62 56.25 1.73
C ILE A 388 6.48 56.23 0.47
N ALA A 389 6.03 55.63 -0.63
CA ALA A 389 6.77 55.60 -1.89
C ALA A 389 7.03 57.01 -2.45
N VAL A 390 6.03 57.90 -2.38
CA VAL A 390 6.17 59.31 -2.80
C VAL A 390 7.14 60.07 -1.90
N LEU A 391 7.09 59.86 -0.58
CA LEU A 391 8.03 60.48 0.36
C LEU A 391 9.45 60.00 0.12
N LEU A 392 9.66 58.70 -0.11
CA LEU A 392 10.97 58.12 -0.44
C LEU A 392 11.49 58.63 -1.78
N TRP A 393 10.63 58.75 -2.80
CA TRP A 393 11.00 59.32 -4.10
C TRP A 393 11.40 60.80 -3.99
N LYS A 394 10.67 61.59 -3.20
CA LYS A 394 11.03 62.99 -2.92
C LYS A 394 12.31 63.12 -2.10
N LEU A 395 12.57 62.22 -1.16
CA LEU A 395 13.83 62.17 -0.41
C LEU A 395 15.01 61.78 -1.32
N SER A 396 14.82 60.80 -2.20
CA SER A 396 15.80 60.37 -3.20
C SER A 396 16.15 61.48 -4.19
N ASN A 397 15.17 62.24 -4.67
CA ASN A 397 15.39 63.32 -5.65
C ASN A 397 15.68 64.67 -5.01
N GLY A 398 15.46 64.82 -3.70
CA GLY A 398 15.74 66.04 -2.94
C GLY A 398 17.10 66.04 -2.23
N ALA A 399 17.81 64.91 -2.23
CA ALA A 399 19.10 64.76 -1.54
C ALA A 399 20.31 65.25 -2.36
N GLU A 400 20.13 65.86 -3.54
CA GLU A 400 21.24 66.25 -4.41
C GLU A 400 21.52 67.75 -4.49
N SER A 401 21.09 68.57 -3.51
CA SER A 401 21.40 70.01 -3.59
C SER A 401 21.37 70.81 -2.28
N ARG A 402 21.89 70.31 -1.15
CA ARG A 402 22.08 71.17 0.04
C ARG A 402 23.03 70.71 1.17
N LEU A 403 23.88 69.71 0.97
CA LEU A 403 24.74 69.18 2.06
C LEU A 403 26.24 69.09 1.74
N VAL A 404 26.73 69.81 0.71
CA VAL A 404 28.17 69.82 0.35
C VAL A 404 28.87 71.18 0.57
N GLU A 405 28.17 72.29 0.85
CA GLU A 405 28.85 73.60 0.98
C GLU A 405 29.08 74.14 2.41
N ASP A 406 28.47 73.57 3.46
CA ASP A 406 28.59 74.14 4.83
C ASP A 406 29.49 73.35 5.81
N LEU A 407 30.36 72.45 5.33
CA LEU A 407 31.25 71.65 6.21
C LEU A 407 32.76 71.82 5.98
N ILE A 408 33.18 72.98 5.45
CA ILE A 408 34.59 73.40 5.49
C ILE A 408 34.70 74.81 6.09
N VAL A 409 34.43 74.98 7.38
CA VAL A 409 35.17 75.91 8.25
C VAL A 409 35.17 75.35 9.68
N ALA A 410 36.30 74.75 10.09
CA ALA A 410 36.63 74.60 11.50
C ALA A 410 36.97 75.98 12.08
N PRO A 411 36.75 76.22 13.39
CA PRO A 411 37.92 76.18 14.24
C PRO A 411 37.69 75.56 15.63
N SER A 412 38.70 74.79 16.03
CA SER A 412 39.34 74.69 17.35
C SER A 412 38.51 74.97 18.61
N GLY A 413 38.54 74.00 19.54
CA GLY A 413 38.52 74.33 20.97
C GLY A 413 37.81 73.33 21.86
N THR A 414 38.61 72.42 22.42
CA THR A 414 38.57 71.96 23.82
C THR A 414 37.36 71.19 24.38
N GLU A 415 37.71 70.00 24.90
CA GLU A 415 37.23 69.34 26.11
C GLU A 415 35.88 68.61 26.12
N GLY A 416 35.93 67.35 26.56
CA GLY A 416 34.75 66.65 27.11
C GLY A 416 34.66 65.17 26.77
N GLN A 417 35.26 64.33 27.61
CA GLN A 417 35.17 62.86 27.58
C GLN A 417 33.70 62.35 27.61
N SER A 418 33.42 61.24 26.93
CA SER A 418 33.23 59.92 27.58
C SER A 418 32.53 58.91 26.65
N ARG A 419 33.15 57.73 26.56
CA ARG A 419 32.72 56.47 25.91
C ARG A 419 31.42 55.92 26.50
N TYR A 420 30.60 55.21 25.70
CA TYR A 420 30.07 53.84 25.96
C TYR A 420 29.56 53.25 24.61
N VAL A 421 30.30 52.32 23.98
CA VAL A 421 30.20 50.84 24.01
C VAL A 421 28.99 50.28 23.23
N LEU A 422 29.28 49.81 22.01
CA LEU A 422 28.47 48.88 21.21
C LEU A 422 28.67 47.45 21.73
N VAL A 423 27.57 46.72 21.93
CA VAL A 423 27.57 45.29 22.23
C VAL A 423 27.13 44.55 20.98
N ASP A 424 28.08 43.89 20.31
CA ASP A 424 27.84 42.83 19.35
C ASP A 424 27.39 41.56 20.09
N ARG A 425 26.38 40.87 19.53
CA ARG A 425 26.05 39.49 19.88
C ARG A 425 26.22 38.63 18.63
N GLU A 426 27.25 37.80 18.64
CA GLU A 426 27.35 36.63 17.78
C GLU A 426 26.37 35.51 18.23
N PRO A 427 25.97 34.63 17.29
CA PRO A 427 25.09 33.50 17.55
C PRO A 427 25.88 32.28 18.07
N ARG A 428 25.27 31.50 18.97
CA ARG A 428 25.81 30.19 19.35
C ARG A 428 25.33 29.10 18.40
N MET A 429 26.27 28.21 18.07
CA MET A 429 26.00 26.82 17.65
C MET A 429 25.28 26.05 18.74
#